data_AF-A0A8S9NT27-F1
#
_entry.id   AF-A0A8S9NT27-F1
#
_cell.length_a   1.000
_cell.length_b   1.000
_cell.length_c   1.000
_cell.angle_alpha   90.00
_cell.angle_beta   90.00
_cell.angle_gamma   90.00
#
_symmetry.space_group_name_H-M   'P 1'
#
loop_
_entity.id
_entity.type
_entity.pdbx_description
1 polymer ?
#
loop_
_entity_poly.entity_id
_entity_poly.type
_entity_poly.pdbx_seq_one_letter_code
_entity_poly.pdbx_strand_id
1 'polypeptide(L)'
;MFEYIRTTVMGWLALHRAKANREQGTLTPNVRKLVEENYEFSTVGGVEIGVGTPNDLLPPAVRRPPGRPRKVRILSHGEYKKGGNSSSRKCKRCCRSGHNKASCRNPI
;
A
#
# COMPACT_ATOMS: atom_id res chain seq x y z
N MET A 1 0.26 -29.24 25.34
CA MET A 1 -0.37 -28.08 24.68
C MET A 1 0.64 -27.26 23.86
N PHE A 2 1.69 -26.71 24.46
CA PHE A 2 2.69 -25.90 23.73
C PHE A 2 3.49 -26.68 22.66
N GLU A 3 3.87 -27.93 22.93
CA GLU A 3 4.58 -28.78 21.96
C GLU A 3 3.73 -29.18 20.73
N TYR A 4 2.41 -29.28 20.92
CA TYR A 4 1.48 -29.50 19.81
C TYR A 4 1.48 -28.29 18.86
N ILE A 5 1.39 -27.07 19.41
CA ILE A 5 1.47 -25.84 18.62
C ILE A 5 2.82 -25.75 17.90
N ARG A 6 3.92 -26.03 18.60
CA ARG A 6 5.27 -25.95 18.02
C ARG A 6 5.45 -26.94 16.87
N THR A 7 5.05 -28.19 17.04
CA THR A 7 5.22 -29.22 15.99
C THR A 7 4.27 -28.99 14.80
N THR A 8 3.01 -28.60 15.04
CA THR A 8 2.07 -28.30 13.95
C THR A 8 2.50 -27.08 13.15
N VAL A 9 2.83 -25.96 13.81
CA VAL A 9 3.20 -24.72 13.12
C VAL A 9 4.55 -24.85 12.44
N MET A 10 5.57 -25.42 13.10
CA MET A 10 6.90 -25.59 12.50
C MET A 10 6.89 -26.64 11.40
N GLY A 11 6.11 -27.72 11.54
CA GLY A 11 5.93 -28.72 10.49
C GLY A 11 5.25 -28.14 9.26
N TRP A 12 4.18 -27.36 9.44
CA TRP A 12 3.51 -26.66 8.36
C TRP A 12 4.43 -25.66 7.64
N LEU A 13 5.18 -24.85 8.40
CA LEU A 13 6.17 -23.91 7.86
C LEU A 13 7.30 -24.63 7.09
N ALA A 14 7.79 -25.76 7.59
CA ALA A 14 8.84 -26.53 6.95
C ALA A 14 8.38 -27.09 5.59
N LEU A 15 7.16 -27.63 5.52
CA LEU A 15 6.57 -28.11 4.27
C LEU A 15 6.40 -26.98 3.25
N HIS A 16 5.91 -25.81 3.67
CA HIS A 16 5.77 -24.65 2.78
C HIS A 16 7.10 -24.12 2.27
N ARG A 17 8.14 -24.05 3.12
CA ARG A 17 9.49 -23.64 2.70
C ARG A 17 10.12 -24.64 1.73
N ALA A 18 9.98 -25.95 2.00
CA ALA A 18 10.46 -26.99 1.10
C ALA A 18 9.77 -26.92 -0.27
N LYS A 19 8.46 -26.65 -0.30
CA LYS A 19 7.71 -26.43 -1.53
C LYS A 19 8.22 -25.22 -2.31
N ALA A 20 8.42 -24.08 -1.65
CA ALA A 20 8.95 -22.87 -2.28
C ALA A 20 10.37 -23.06 -2.86
N ASN A 21 11.25 -23.76 -2.14
CA ASN A 21 12.62 -24.03 -2.61
C ASN A 21 12.67 -24.97 -3.83
N ARG A 22 11.61 -25.74 -4.11
CA ARG A 22 11.50 -26.60 -5.30
C ARG A 22 11.07 -25.83 -6.54
N GLU A 23 10.50 -24.64 -6.39
CA GLU A 23 10.06 -23.82 -7.52
C GLU A 23 11.28 -23.08 -8.12
N GLN A 24 11.84 -23.61 -9.20
CA GLN A 24 13.03 -23.06 -9.88
C GLN A 24 12.70 -21.89 -10.85
N GLY A 25 11.71 -21.06 -10.53
CA GLY A 25 11.25 -19.98 -11.41
C GLY A 25 11.14 -18.64 -10.71
N THR A 26 11.34 -17.55 -11.46
CA THR A 26 11.18 -16.18 -10.97
C THR A 26 9.75 -15.87 -10.53
N LEU A 27 8.77 -16.50 -11.16
CA LEU A 27 7.34 -16.33 -10.86
C LEU A 27 6.76 -17.64 -10.33
N THR A 28 5.87 -17.52 -9.33
CA THR A 28 5.08 -18.65 -8.85
C THR A 28 4.20 -19.18 -9.99
N PRO A 29 3.84 -20.48 -9.99
CA PRO A 29 3.07 -21.07 -11.09
C PRO A 29 1.78 -20.32 -11.44
N ASN A 30 1.09 -19.78 -10.44
CA ASN A 30 -0.12 -18.99 -10.64
C ASN A 30 0.16 -17.65 -11.33
N VAL A 31 1.22 -16.96 -10.92
CA VAL A 31 1.62 -15.69 -11.52
C VAL A 31 2.14 -15.91 -12.94
N ARG A 32 2.91 -16.98 -13.18
CA ARG A 32 3.36 -17.36 -14.52
C ARG A 32 2.18 -17.54 -15.46
N LYS A 33 1.19 -18.34 -15.06
CA LYS A 33 -0.04 -18.57 -15.84
C LYS A 33 -0.75 -17.27 -16.20
N LEU A 34 -0.90 -16.36 -15.23
CA LEU A 34 -1.53 -15.06 -15.47
C LEU A 34 -0.75 -14.19 -16.46
N VAL A 35 0.59 -14.22 -16.39
CA VAL A 35 1.43 -13.49 -17.35
C VAL A 35 1.30 -14.09 -18.76
N GLU A 36 1.33 -15.41 -18.88
CA GLU A 36 1.16 -16.12 -20.16
C GLU A 36 -0.21 -15.82 -20.78
N GLU A 37 -1.29 -15.90 -20.00
CA GLU A 37 -2.66 -15.58 -20.48
C GLU A 37 -2.78 -14.13 -20.96
N ASN A 38 -2.19 -13.17 -20.23
CA ASN A 38 -2.18 -11.76 -20.64
C ASN A 38 -1.34 -11.52 -21.91
N TYR A 39 -0.22 -12.23 -22.04
CA TYR A 39 0.62 -12.16 -23.22
C TYR A 39 -0.18 -12.66 -24.43
N GLU A 40 -0.73 -13.87 -24.37
CA GLU A 40 -1.57 -14.43 -25.43
C GLU A 40 -2.74 -13.50 -25.77
N PHE A 41 -3.49 -13.01 -24.78
CA PHE A 41 -4.58 -12.06 -25.01
C PHE A 41 -4.12 -10.80 -25.76
N SER A 42 -2.90 -10.31 -25.49
CA SER A 42 -2.33 -9.14 -26.15
C SER A 42 -1.83 -9.43 -27.58
N THR A 43 -1.38 -10.66 -27.87
CA THR A 43 -0.83 -11.03 -29.20
C THR A 43 -1.83 -11.68 -30.15
N VAL A 44 -2.82 -12.43 -29.67
CA VAL A 44 -3.81 -13.15 -30.51
C VAL A 44 -5.24 -12.61 -30.41
N GLY A 45 -5.53 -11.73 -29.45
CA GLY A 45 -6.86 -11.18 -29.17
C GLY A 45 -7.04 -9.70 -29.51
N GLY A 46 -7.03 -9.34 -30.81
CA GLY A 46 -7.82 -8.20 -31.30
C GLY A 46 -7.19 -6.81 -31.29
N VAL A 47 -6.10 -6.63 -32.03
CA VAL A 47 -5.89 -5.36 -32.75
C VAL A 47 -5.70 -5.69 -34.22
N GLU A 48 -6.82 -5.76 -34.95
CA GLU A 48 -6.75 -5.51 -36.38
C GLU A 48 -6.29 -4.06 -36.52
N ILE A 49 -5.03 -3.89 -36.94
CA ILE A 49 -4.46 -2.59 -37.30
C ILE A 49 -5.18 -2.17 -38.59
N GLY A 50 -6.36 -1.59 -38.39
CA GLY A 50 -7.12 -0.90 -39.41
C GLY A 50 -6.32 0.29 -39.90
N VAL A 51 -6.06 0.28 -41.19
CA VAL A 51 -5.48 1.37 -41.98
C VAL A 51 -6.11 2.72 -41.56
N GLY A 52 -5.29 3.63 -41.02
CA GLY A 52 -5.56 5.07 -40.99
C GLY A 52 -5.81 5.72 -39.62
N THR A 53 -4.77 5.86 -38.79
CA THR A 53 -4.40 7.09 -38.04
C THR A 53 -3.23 6.76 -37.08
N PRO A 54 -2.24 7.65 -36.91
CA PRO A 54 -1.12 7.38 -36.02
C PRO A 54 -1.53 7.70 -34.58
N ASN A 55 -1.55 6.70 -33.71
CA ASN A 55 -1.52 6.87 -32.25
C ASN A 55 -2.72 7.58 -31.59
N ASP A 56 -3.92 7.03 -31.68
CA ASP A 56 -4.98 7.34 -30.70
C ASP A 56 -4.87 6.38 -29.50
N LEU A 57 -3.76 6.45 -28.76
CA LEU A 57 -3.68 5.88 -27.40
C LEU A 57 -4.53 6.75 -26.48
N LEU A 58 -5.84 6.53 -26.52
CA LEU A 58 -6.77 7.21 -25.62
C LEU A 58 -6.37 6.93 -24.17
N PRO A 59 -6.38 7.94 -23.28
CA PRO A 59 -6.15 7.70 -21.87
C PRO A 59 -7.20 6.71 -21.35
N PRO A 60 -6.86 5.88 -20.36
CA PRO A 60 -7.81 4.93 -19.79
C PRO A 60 -9.09 5.66 -19.38
N ALA A 61 -10.25 5.09 -19.73
CA ALA A 61 -11.57 5.68 -19.46
C ALA A 61 -11.84 5.91 -17.97
N VAL A 62 -11.03 5.30 -17.09
CA VAL A 62 -11.11 5.43 -15.64
C VAL A 62 -10.21 6.56 -15.12
N ARG A 63 -10.77 7.41 -14.25
CA ARG A 63 -9.97 8.41 -13.52
C ARG A 63 -8.99 7.72 -12.57
N ARG A 64 -7.78 8.26 -12.44
CA ARG A 64 -6.86 7.83 -11.38
C ARG A 64 -7.52 8.08 -10.02
N PRO A 65 -7.49 7.10 -9.10
CA PRO A 65 -7.99 7.30 -7.76
C PRO A 65 -7.20 8.43 -7.08
N PRO A 66 -7.82 9.17 -6.13
CA PRO A 66 -7.12 10.21 -5.40
C PRO A 66 -5.90 9.61 -4.70
N GLY A 67 -4.74 10.25 -4.88
CA GLY A 67 -3.51 9.84 -4.21
C GLY A 67 -3.60 9.98 -2.69
N ARG A 68 -2.52 9.61 -2.00
CA ARG A 68 -2.44 9.75 -0.54
C ARG A 68 -2.78 11.19 -0.10
N PRO A 69 -3.67 11.38 0.89
CA PRO A 69 -3.95 12.69 1.44
C PRO A 69 -2.67 13.42 1.87
N ARG A 70 -2.59 14.72 1.56
CA ARG A 70 -1.46 15.56 1.97
C ARG A 70 -1.40 15.62 3.49
N LYS A 71 -0.17 15.67 4.04
CA LYS A 71 0.06 15.88 5.49
C LYS A 71 -0.55 17.19 5.98
N VAL A 72 -0.60 18.21 5.12
CA VAL A 72 -1.26 19.49 5.38
C VAL A 72 -2.40 19.66 4.39
N ARG A 73 -3.60 19.90 4.91
CA ARG A 73 -4.82 20.15 4.11
C ARG A 73 -4.71 21.51 3.43
N ILE A 74 -5.14 21.59 2.17
CA ILE A 74 -5.31 22.86 1.44
C ILE A 74 -6.67 23.44 1.83
N LEU A 75 -6.69 24.72 2.22
CA LEU A 75 -7.90 25.46 2.57
C LEU A 75 -8.66 25.83 1.29
N SER A 76 -9.99 25.72 1.30
CA SER A 76 -10.83 26.18 0.18
C SER A 76 -11.05 27.70 0.25
N HIS A 77 -11.68 28.26 -0.78
CA HIS A 77 -12.04 29.68 -0.80
C HIS A 77 -12.97 30.02 0.39
N GLY A 78 -12.59 31.02 1.19
CA GLY A 78 -13.30 31.42 2.41
C GLY A 78 -12.84 30.73 3.69
N GLU A 79 -11.98 29.71 3.61
CA GLU A 79 -11.37 29.11 4.80
C GLU A 79 -10.06 29.82 5.16
N TYR A 80 -10.09 30.62 6.22
CA TYR A 80 -8.90 31.25 6.80
C TYR A 80 -8.31 30.37 7.90
N LYS A 81 -6.97 30.41 8.03
CA LYS A 81 -6.29 29.85 9.20
C LYS A 81 -6.78 30.61 10.42
N LYS A 82 -7.69 30.02 11.21
CA LYS A 82 -7.96 30.51 12.56
C LYS A 82 -6.62 30.49 13.29
N GLY A 83 -6.14 31.66 13.73
CA GLY A 83 -4.92 31.80 14.52
C GLY A 83 -4.94 30.71 15.59
N GLY A 84 -3.92 29.85 15.57
CA GLY A 84 -3.95 28.63 16.35
C GLY A 84 -4.13 29.00 17.81
N ASN A 85 -5.26 28.60 18.41
CA ASN A 85 -5.31 28.45 19.85
C ASN A 85 -4.20 27.44 20.16
N SER A 86 -3.07 27.92 20.68
CA SER A 86 -2.09 27.07 21.34
C SER A 86 -2.91 26.21 22.27
N SER A 87 -3.03 24.92 21.98
CA SER A 87 -3.97 24.08 22.73
C SER A 87 -3.63 24.29 24.20
N SER A 88 -4.57 24.76 25.02
CA SER A 88 -4.33 24.91 26.47
C SER A 88 -4.03 23.56 27.14
N ARG A 89 -4.10 22.47 26.36
CA ARG A 89 -3.65 21.13 26.68
C ARG A 89 -2.25 21.16 27.31
N LYS A 90 -2.25 20.91 28.60
CA LYS A 90 -1.07 20.63 29.41
C LYS A 90 -0.61 19.18 29.17
N CYS A 91 0.69 18.95 29.23
CA CYS A 91 1.26 17.62 29.20
C CYS A 91 0.76 16.80 30.40
N LYS A 92 0.24 15.58 30.18
CA LYS A 92 -0.24 14.71 31.26
C LYS A 92 0.88 14.17 32.19
N ARG A 93 2.16 14.31 31.81
CA ARG A 93 3.31 13.88 32.64
C ARG A 93 3.80 15.00 33.55
N CYS A 94 4.06 16.20 33.01
CA CYS A 94 4.68 17.30 33.74
C CYS A 94 3.81 18.55 33.91
N CYS A 95 2.56 18.51 33.44
CA CYS A 95 1.57 19.59 33.54
C CYS A 95 1.98 20.93 32.91
N ARG A 96 3.08 21.00 32.15
CA ARG A 96 3.50 22.18 31.38
C ARG A 96 2.87 22.19 29.98
N SER A 97 2.70 23.38 29.42
CA SER A 97 2.22 23.61 28.05
C SER A 97 3.36 23.50 27.02
N GLY A 98 3.01 23.57 25.73
CA GLY A 98 3.97 23.55 24.62
C GLY A 98 4.36 22.16 24.11
N HIS A 99 3.98 21.08 24.81
CA HIS A 99 4.23 19.71 24.37
C HIS A 99 3.18 18.73 24.92
N ASN A 100 3.19 17.49 24.42
CA ASN A 100 2.30 16.42 24.86
C ASN A 100 3.07 15.32 25.62
N LYS A 101 2.35 14.35 26.22
CA LYS A 101 2.97 13.23 26.98
C LYS A 101 4.01 12.46 26.15
N ALA A 102 3.75 12.27 24.85
CA ALA A 102 4.62 11.50 23.95
C ALA A 102 5.95 12.21 23.64
N SER A 103 5.97 13.55 23.69
CA SER A 103 7.17 14.38 23.44
C SER A 103 7.79 14.93 24.73
N CYS A 104 7.31 14.51 25.90
CA CYS A 104 7.76 15.00 27.19
C CYS A 104 9.16 14.44 27.54
N ARG A 105 10.12 15.34 27.77
CA ARG A 105 11.49 15.02 28.21
C ARG A 105 11.68 15.10 29.72
N ASN A 106 10.65 15.52 30.47
CA ASN A 106 10.75 15.54 31.93
C ASN A 106 10.76 14.11 32.48
N PRO A 107 11.60 13.83 33.49
CA PRO A 107 11.61 12.56 34.20
C PRO A 107 10.25 12.31 34.90
N ILE A 108 10.00 11.04 35.24
CA ILE A 108 8.83 10.60 36.01
C ILE A 108 9.13 10.78 37.49
#